data_AF-A0A847IZC1-F1
#
_entry.id   AF-A0A847IZC1-F1
#
_cell.length_a   1.000
_cell.length_b   1.000
_cell.length_c   1.000
_cell.angle_alpha   90.00
_cell.angle_beta   90.00
_cell.angle_gamma   90.00
#
_symmetry.space_group_name_H-M   'P 1'
#
loop_
_entity.id
_entity.type
_entity.pdbx_description
1 polymer ?
#
loop_
_entity_poly.entity_id
_entity_poly.type
_entity_poly.pdbx_seq_one_letter_code
_entity_poly.pdbx_strand_id
1 'polypeptide(L)'
;MKQLEFVLTHFSDSREYLKDGYYRVQDFGDDVYELEFSTAGYCGTFDSHPAIKFRIIPETQTITFLLYRDMVARPIQFFKPESESDDAFVQERFNQLVAKFYQAKQST
;
A
#
# COMPACT_ATOMS: atom_id res chain seq x y z
N MET A 1 -10.22 9.76 1.94
CA MET A 1 -10.44 9.18 3.27
C MET A 1 -11.41 8.01 3.27
N LYS A 2 -12.69 8.14 2.89
CA LYS A 2 -13.66 7.03 2.90
C LYS A 2 -13.19 5.70 2.27
N GLN A 3 -12.52 5.74 1.12
CA GLN A 3 -11.98 4.51 0.50
C GLN A 3 -10.85 3.89 1.32
N LEU A 4 -9.95 4.71 1.89
CA LEU A 4 -8.87 4.21 2.73
C LEU A 4 -9.43 3.58 4.01
N GLU A 5 -10.37 4.23 4.69
CA GLU A 5 -11.05 3.67 5.86
C GLU A 5 -11.69 2.32 5.55
N PHE A 6 -12.36 2.21 4.40
CA PHE A 6 -12.91 0.94 3.92
C PHE A 6 -11.82 -0.10 3.75
N VAL A 7 -10.71 0.25 3.08
CA VAL A 7 -9.58 -0.66 2.87
C VAL A 7 -8.99 -1.15 4.19
N LEU A 8 -8.71 -0.24 5.13
CA LEU A 8 -8.16 -0.58 6.45
C LEU A 8 -9.10 -1.46 7.28
N THR A 9 -10.41 -1.41 7.03
CA THR A 9 -11.42 -2.23 7.74
C THR A 9 -11.58 -3.63 7.14
N HIS A 10 -11.35 -3.80 5.84
CA HIS A 10 -11.72 -5.02 5.10
C HIS A 10 -10.54 -5.92 4.72
N PHE A 11 -9.32 -5.47 4.98
CA PHE A 11 -8.10 -6.24 4.78
C PHE A 11 -7.34 -6.37 6.10
N SER A 12 -6.56 -7.43 6.22
CA SER A 12 -5.76 -7.72 7.40
C SER A 12 -4.29 -7.94 7.05
N ASP A 13 -3.51 -8.28 8.06
CA ASP A 13 -2.10 -8.64 7.97
C ASP A 13 -1.84 -9.94 7.20
N SER A 14 -2.89 -10.70 6.90
CA SER A 14 -2.85 -11.92 6.13
C SER A 14 -2.99 -11.60 4.65
N ARG A 15 -2.12 -12.18 3.82
CA ARG A 15 -2.21 -12.00 2.36
C ARG A 15 -3.47 -12.70 1.84
N GLU A 16 -4.32 -11.93 1.18
CA GLU A 16 -5.51 -12.43 0.50
C GLU A 16 -5.30 -12.40 -1.01
N TYR A 17 -5.45 -13.54 -1.68
CA TYR A 17 -5.37 -13.59 -3.13
C TYR A 17 -6.71 -13.16 -3.76
N LEU A 18 -6.69 -12.10 -4.56
CA LEU A 18 -7.87 -11.59 -5.26
C LEU A 18 -7.54 -11.37 -6.73
N LYS A 19 -8.01 -12.28 -7.61
CA LYS A 19 -7.94 -12.23 -9.09
C LYS A 19 -6.54 -12.09 -9.70
N ASP A 20 -5.82 -11.01 -9.41
CA ASP A 20 -4.60 -10.58 -10.08
C ASP A 20 -3.37 -10.52 -9.16
N GLY A 21 -3.54 -10.72 -7.86
CA GLY A 21 -2.43 -10.77 -6.93
C GLY A 21 -2.87 -10.87 -5.48
N TYR A 22 -1.93 -10.63 -4.58
CA TYR A 22 -2.11 -10.72 -3.15
C TYR A 22 -2.20 -9.33 -2.54
N TYR A 23 -3.21 -9.14 -1.71
CA TYR A 23 -3.54 -7.89 -1.05
C TYR A 23 -3.32 -8.06 0.45
N ARG A 24 -2.71 -7.06 1.09
CA ARG A 24 -2.43 -7.07 2.52
C ARG A 24 -2.47 -5.65 3.09
N VAL A 25 -3.01 -5.52 4.30
CA VAL A 25 -2.90 -4.32 5.13
C VAL A 25 -2.21 -4.69 6.42
N GLN A 26 -1.04 -4.13 6.66
CA GLN A 26 -0.32 -4.35 7.90
C GLN A 26 -0.48 -3.13 8.81
N ASP A 27 -1.02 -3.33 10.01
CA ASP A 27 -1.06 -2.34 11.09
C ASP A 27 0.20 -2.48 11.95
N PHE A 28 0.91 -1.37 12.19
CA PHE A 28 2.10 -1.31 13.03
C PHE A 28 1.86 -0.60 14.37
N GLY A 29 0.63 -0.19 14.67
CA GLY A 29 0.31 0.71 15.78
C GLY A 29 0.67 2.17 15.47
N ASP A 30 0.35 3.07 16.40
CA ASP A 30 0.66 4.50 16.33
C ASP A 30 0.23 5.18 15.01
N ASP A 31 -0.96 4.79 14.53
CA ASP A 31 -1.56 5.24 13.26
C ASP A 31 -0.67 4.95 12.02
N VAL A 32 0.22 3.96 12.12
CA VAL A 32 1.12 3.54 11.04
C VAL A 32 0.62 2.27 10.38
N TYR A 33 0.48 2.32 9.05
CA TYR A 33 -0.02 1.23 8.23
C TYR A 33 0.89 0.99 7.01
N GLU A 34 0.82 -0.21 6.44
CA GLU A 34 1.36 -0.52 5.12
C GLU A 34 0.27 -1.15 4.25
N LEU A 35 0.01 -0.58 3.08
CA LEU A 35 -0.74 -1.24 2.02
C LEU A 35 0.25 -1.98 1.13
N GLU A 36 0.05 -3.27 0.91
CA GLU A 36 0.88 -4.06 0.01
C GLU A 36 0.01 -4.82 -0.99
N PHE A 37 0.20 -4.51 -2.27
CA PHE A 37 -0.10 -5.45 -3.34
C PHE A 37 1.18 -6.22 -3.68
N SER A 38 1.07 -7.51 -3.92
CA SER A 38 2.22 -8.35 -4.29
C SER A 38 1.85 -9.41 -5.31
N THR A 39 2.81 -9.77 -6.16
CA THR A 39 2.71 -10.91 -7.08
C THR A 39 3.48 -12.10 -6.51
N ALA A 40 3.12 -13.31 -6.92
CA ALA A 40 3.91 -14.49 -6.58
C ALA A 40 5.32 -14.36 -7.20
N GLY A 41 6.33 -14.43 -6.34
CA GLY A 41 7.73 -14.49 -6.72
C GLY A 41 8.26 -15.93 -6.79
N TYR A 42 9.57 -16.07 -6.92
CA TYR A 42 10.22 -17.39 -6.98
C TYR A 42 10.18 -18.10 -5.62
N CYS A 43 10.11 -19.43 -5.63
CA CYS A 43 10.25 -20.26 -4.43
C CYS A 43 9.24 -19.92 -3.31
N GLY A 44 8.04 -19.45 -3.67
CA GLY A 44 7.00 -19.10 -2.71
C GLY A 44 7.18 -17.74 -2.04
N THR A 45 8.06 -16.88 -2.56
CA THR A 45 8.15 -15.48 -2.14
C THR A 45 7.01 -14.64 -2.71
N PHE A 46 6.84 -13.43 -2.18
CA PHE A 46 5.92 -12.43 -2.71
C PHE A 46 6.71 -11.16 -3.03
N ASP A 47 6.62 -10.70 -4.26
CA ASP A 47 7.29 -9.49 -4.71
C ASP A 47 6.29 -8.33 -4.64
N SER A 48 6.55 -7.36 -3.75
CA SER A 48 5.69 -6.18 -3.59
C SER A 48 5.66 -5.33 -4.87
N HIS A 49 4.47 -4.91 -5.28
CA HIS A 49 4.22 -4.18 -6.53
C HIS A 49 2.97 -3.25 -6.50
N PRO A 50 2.93 -2.19 -5.67
CA PRO A 50 3.92 -1.79 -4.67
C PRO A 50 3.47 -2.11 -3.23
N ALA A 51 4.37 -1.88 -2.27
CA ALA A 51 4.08 -1.71 -0.85
C ALA A 51 4.39 -0.27 -0.42
N ILE A 52 3.44 0.37 0.28
CA ILE A 52 3.55 1.76 0.72
C ILE A 52 3.25 1.81 2.22
N LYS A 53 4.25 2.20 3.01
CA LYS A 53 4.12 2.45 4.45
C LYS A 53 3.87 3.92 4.71
N PHE A 54 2.90 4.22 5.55
CA PHE A 54 2.44 5.59 5.82
C PHE A 54 1.90 5.73 7.25
N ARG A 55 1.86 6.96 7.74
CA ARG A 55 1.20 7.35 8.99
C ARG A 55 0.00 8.23 8.68
N ILE A 56 -1.12 8.00 9.37
CA ILE A 56 -2.25 8.92 9.40
C ILE A 56 -2.03 9.88 10.58
N ILE A 57 -2.09 11.18 10.35
CA ILE A 57 -2.03 12.19 11.40
C ILE A 57 -3.45 12.39 11.96
N PRO A 58 -3.76 11.99 13.20
CA PRO A 58 -5.15 11.93 13.68
C PRO A 58 -5.89 13.26 13.64
N GLU A 59 -5.19 14.37 13.93
CA GLU A 59 -5.77 15.70 14.08
C GLU A 59 -6.23 16.29 12.74
N THR A 60 -5.49 16.00 11.68
CA THR A 60 -5.69 16.59 10.34
C THR A 60 -6.19 15.57 9.32
N GLN A 61 -6.16 14.27 9.67
CA GLN A 61 -6.40 13.15 8.76
C GLN A 61 -5.48 13.16 7.52
N THR A 62 -4.33 13.82 7.63
CA THR A 62 -3.32 13.86 6.56
C THR A 62 -2.43 12.63 6.61
N ILE A 63 -1.81 12.31 5.47
CA ILE A 63 -0.94 11.15 5.34
C ILE A 63 0.52 11.62 5.27
N THR A 64 1.39 10.97 6.02
CA THR A 64 2.84 11.10 5.88
C THR A 64 3.40 9.77 5.36
N PHE A 65 4.09 9.80 4.23
CA PHE A 65 4.69 8.60 3.66
C PHE A 65 6.02 8.28 4.32
N LEU A 66 6.21 7.01 4.68
CA LEU A 66 7.38 6.55 5.43
C LEU A 66 8.29 5.67 4.59
N LEU A 67 7.71 4.93 3.63
CA LEU A 67 8.47 4.03 2.76
C LEU A 67 7.68 3.66 1.51
N TYR A 68 8.37 3.62 0.37
CA TYR A 68 7.86 3.09 -0.89
C TYR A 68 8.72 1.90 -1.33
N ARG A 69 8.09 0.78 -1.72
CA ARG A 69 8.76 -0.40 -2.28
C ARG A 69 8.00 -0.95 -3.49
N ASP A 70 8.70 -1.08 -4.61
CA ASP A 70 8.24 -1.81 -5.79
C ASP A 70 9.39 -2.66 -6.33
N MET A 71 9.28 -3.97 -6.12
CA MET A 71 10.30 -4.96 -6.49
C MET A 71 10.16 -5.42 -7.95
N VAL A 72 9.04 -5.10 -8.60
CA VAL A 72 8.72 -5.49 -9.97
C VAL A 72 8.98 -4.34 -10.96
N ALA A 73 9.01 -3.09 -10.48
CA ALA A 73 9.47 -1.94 -11.26
C ALA A 73 10.88 -2.14 -11.85
N ARG A 74 11.16 -1.43 -12.95
CA ARG A 74 12.44 -1.45 -13.66
C ARG A 74 12.89 0.00 -13.95
N PRO A 75 13.88 0.55 -13.22
CA PRO A 75 14.61 -0.07 -12.09
C PRO A 75 13.72 -0.32 -10.87
N ILE A 76 14.17 -1.21 -9.97
CA ILE A 76 13.53 -1.44 -8.66
C ILE A 76 13.47 -0.11 -7.92
N GLN A 77 12.34 0.17 -7.28
CA GLN A 77 12.13 1.38 -6.51
C GLN A 77 11.99 1.02 -5.03
N PHE A 78 12.96 1.43 -4.21
CA PHE A 78 12.91 1.25 -2.76
C PHE A 78 13.57 2.44 -2.09
N PHE A 79 12.75 3.33 -1.53
CA PHE A 79 13.23 4.56 -0.91
C PHE A 79 12.27 5.08 0.16
N LYS A 80 12.79 5.95 1.03
CA LYS A 80 11.98 6.79 1.92
C LYS A 80 11.75 8.11 1.18
N PRO A 81 10.52 8.65 1.14
CA PRO A 81 10.29 9.98 0.60
C PRO A 81 11.03 11.02 1.44
N GLU A 82 11.91 11.80 0.82
CA GLU A 82 12.72 12.83 1.50
C GLU A 82 12.58 14.21 0.84
N SER A 83 11.73 14.31 -0.19
CA SER A 83 11.48 15.54 -0.94
C SER A 83 10.01 15.68 -1.34
N GLU A 84 9.56 16.91 -1.63
CA GLU A 84 8.19 17.15 -2.13
C GLU A 84 7.89 16.39 -3.43
N SER A 85 8.90 16.21 -4.30
CA SER A 85 8.73 15.41 -5.52
C SER A 85 8.52 13.93 -5.22
N ASP A 86 9.20 13.38 -4.21
CA ASP A 86 9.01 12.01 -3.78
C ASP A 86 7.61 11.83 -3.17
N ASP A 87 7.18 12.76 -2.32
CA ASP A 87 5.85 12.74 -1.72
C ASP A 87 4.76 12.82 -2.79
N ALA A 88 4.90 13.69 -3.79
CA ALA A 88 3.95 13.77 -4.89
C ALA A 88 3.87 12.47 -5.70
N PHE A 89 5.02 11.85 -5.99
CA PHE A 89 5.08 10.55 -6.66
C PHE A 89 4.40 9.45 -5.84
N VAL A 90 4.75 9.34 -4.55
CA VAL A 90 4.19 8.31 -3.67
C VAL A 90 2.70 8.54 -3.41
N GLN A 91 2.24 9.80 -3.31
CA GLN A 91 0.84 10.15 -3.16
C GLN A 91 -0.01 9.66 -4.35
N GLU A 92 0.49 9.81 -5.58
CA GLU A 92 -0.19 9.30 -6.77
C GLU A 92 -0.30 7.76 -6.72
N ARG A 93 0.81 7.07 -6.41
CA ARG A 93 0.84 5.61 -6.29
C ARG A 93 -0.04 5.10 -5.15
N PHE A 94 -0.07 5.81 -4.04
CA PHE A 94 -0.93 5.50 -2.90
C PHE A 94 -2.41 5.59 -3.29
N ASN A 95 -2.82 6.65 -3.98
CA ASN A 95 -4.20 6.79 -4.44
C ASN A 95 -4.60 5.67 -5.42
N GLN A 96 -3.71 5.31 -6.34
CA GLN A 96 -3.91 4.18 -7.25
C GLN A 96 -4.05 2.85 -6.47
N LEU A 97 -3.21 2.62 -5.47
CA LEU A 97 -3.23 1.42 -4.65
C LEU A 97 -4.50 1.31 -3.79
N VAL A 98 -4.92 2.40 -3.15
CA VAL A 98 -6.19 2.46 -2.39
C VAL A 98 -7.38 2.16 -3.30
N ALA A 99 -7.44 2.77 -4.48
CA ALA A 99 -8.50 2.51 -5.45
C ALA A 99 -8.51 1.04 -5.89
N LYS A 100 -7.32 0.45 -6.13
CA LYS A 100 -7.18 -0.97 -6.49
C LYS A 100 -7.72 -1.90 -5.40
N PHE A 101 -7.35 -1.69 -4.13
CA PHE A 101 -7.86 -2.46 -3.00
C PHE A 101 -9.38 -2.34 -2.86
N TYR A 102 -9.89 -1.11 -2.96
CA TYR A 102 -11.32 -0.83 -2.86
C TYR A 102 -12.12 -1.58 -3.94
N GLN A 103 -11.67 -1.51 -5.19
CA GLN A 103 -12.32 -2.19 -6.32
C GLN A 103 -12.27 -3.73 -6.20
N ALA A 104 -11.17 -4.28 -5.67
CA ALA A 104 -11.02 -5.73 -5.50
C ALA A 104 -12.11 -6.32 -4.58
N LYS A 105 -12.44 -5.63 -3.48
CA LYS A 105 -13.50 -6.05 -2.54
C LYS A 105 -14.92 -5.72 -3.00
N GLN A 106 -15.13 -4.70 -3.82
CA GLN A 106 -16.45 -4.44 -4.40
C GLN A 106 -16.82 -5.40 -5.54
N SER A 107 -15.82 -6.04 -6.15
CA SER A 107 -16.00 -6.95 -7.28
C SER A 107 -15.99 -8.44 -6.89
N THR A 108 -16.08 -8.73 -5.59
CA THR A 108 -16.11 -10.06 -4.98
C THR A 108 -17.45 -10.23 -4.28
#